data_AF-A0A367LWZ0-F1
#
_entry.id   AF-A0A367LWZ0-F1
#
_cell.length_a   1.000
_cell.length_b   1.000
_cell.length_c   1.000
_cell.angle_alpha   90.00
_cell.angle_beta   90.00
_cell.angle_gamma   90.00
#
_symmetry.space_group_name_H-M   'P 1'
#
loop_
_entity.id
_entity.type
_entity.pdbx_description
1 polymer ?
#
loop_
_entity_poly.entity_id
_entity_poly.type
_entity_poly.pdbx_seq_one_letter_code
_entity_poly.pdbx_strand_id
1 'polypeptide(L)'
;MPDNRRQVPILHRDADFLLRALQPDDFVRTSRYENANREHLAPWEPLRDPGYFSVDNARARTLLQVASMDEGEALLLLLLDPGDGEVLGRCSYTN
;
A
#
# COMPACT_ATOMS: atom_id res chain seq x y z
N MET A 1 8.01 11.46 -22.90
CA MET A 1 6.60 11.21 -22.56
C MET A 1 6.23 12.17 -21.45
N PRO A 2 5.09 12.89 -21.50
CA PRO A 2 4.71 13.73 -20.37
C PRO A 2 4.42 12.84 -19.16
N ASP A 3 5.01 13.19 -18.02
CA ASP A 3 4.78 12.58 -16.72
C ASP A 3 3.34 12.88 -16.29
N ASN A 4 2.39 12.08 -16.76
CA ASN A 4 0.97 12.19 -16.39
C ASN A 4 0.73 11.43 -15.08
N ARG A 5 1.44 11.81 -14.01
CA ARG A 5 1.12 11.33 -12.67
C ARG A 5 -0.30 11.78 -12.33
N ARG A 6 -1.24 10.84 -12.34
CA ARG A 6 -2.55 11.04 -11.72
C ARG A 6 -2.32 11.59 -10.32
N GLN A 7 -2.86 12.78 -10.05
CA GLN A 7 -2.83 13.36 -8.73
C GLN A 7 -3.70 12.47 -7.84
N VAL A 8 -3.10 11.78 -6.88
CA VAL A 8 -3.86 10.91 -6.00
C VAL A 8 -4.56 11.75 -4.96
N PRO A 9 -5.90 11.61 -4.82
CA PRO A 9 -6.63 12.35 -3.82
C PRO A 9 -6.10 11.97 -2.44
N ILE A 10 -5.67 13.00 -1.71
CA ILE A 10 -5.39 12.90 -0.28
C ILE A 10 -6.75 12.97 0.42
N LEU A 11 -7.09 11.92 1.16
CA LEU A 11 -8.35 11.85 1.91
C LEU A 11 -8.24 12.61 3.22
N HIS A 12 -7.07 12.55 3.87
CA HIS A 12 -6.79 13.26 5.11
C HIS A 12 -5.29 13.55 5.24
N ARG A 13 -4.95 14.66 5.88
CA ARG A 13 -3.56 14.97 6.28
C ARG A 13 -3.58 15.84 7.53
N ASP A 14 -2.83 15.42 8.54
CA ASP A 14 -2.49 16.23 9.69
C ASP A 14 -1.00 16.05 10.08
N ALA A 15 -0.66 16.40 11.32
CA ALA A 15 0.69 16.28 11.84
C ALA A 15 1.10 14.82 12.11
N ASP A 16 0.15 13.92 12.31
CA ASP A 16 0.38 12.54 12.72
C ASP A 16 0.38 11.59 11.53
N PHE A 17 -0.50 11.79 10.55
CA PHE A 17 -0.58 10.93 9.37
C PHE A 17 -1.16 11.57 8.11
N LEU A 18 -0.83 10.95 6.98
CA LEU A 18 -1.39 11.18 5.65
C LEU A 18 -2.20 9.94 5.23
N LEU A 19 -3.48 10.12 4.91
CA LEU A 19 -4.33 9.07 4.34
C LEU A 19 -4.54 9.33 2.85
N ARG A 20 -4.15 8.37 2.00
CA ARG A 20 -4.40 8.43 0.56
C ARG A 20 -4.57 7.05 -0.05
N ALA A 21 -5.11 6.98 -1.27
CA ALA A 21 -5.17 5.74 -2.03
C ALA A 21 -3.77 5.22 -2.38
N LEU A 22 -3.66 3.89 -2.50
CA LEU A 22 -2.46 3.19 -2.97
C LEU A 22 -2.06 3.64 -4.38
N GLN A 23 -0.77 3.79 -4.64
CA GLN A 23 -0.20 4.11 -5.95
C GLN A 23 0.65 2.96 -6.50
N PRO A 24 0.81 2.86 -7.83
CA PRO A 24 1.68 1.87 -8.47
C PRO A 24 3.10 1.83 -7.88
N ASP A 25 3.66 2.99 -7.50
CA ASP A 25 5.03 3.13 -7.01
C ASP A 25 5.19 2.86 -5.50
N ASP A 26 4.11 2.57 -4.78
CA ASP A 26 4.15 2.29 -3.33
C ASP A 26 4.63 0.89 -2.97
N PHE A 27 4.97 0.07 -3.96
CA PHE A 27 5.36 -1.32 -3.74
C PHE A 27 6.58 -1.44 -2.81
N VAL A 28 7.55 -0.53 -2.89
CA VAL A 28 8.74 -0.56 -2.03
C VAL A 28 8.38 -0.28 -0.57
N ARG A 29 7.62 0.80 -0.30
CA ARG A 29 7.22 1.16 1.08
C ARG A 29 6.27 0.12 1.68
N THR A 30 5.37 -0.44 0.87
CA THR A 30 4.49 -1.53 1.28
C THR A 30 5.28 -2.79 1.62
N SER A 31 6.26 -3.16 0.79
CA SER A 31 7.14 -4.29 1.04
C SER A 31 7.96 -4.11 2.31
N ARG A 32 8.50 -2.90 2.56
CA ARG A 32 9.22 -2.57 3.81
C ARG A 32 8.33 -2.75 5.03
N TYR A 33 7.12 -2.20 5.00
CA TYR A 33 6.15 -2.35 6.07
C TYR A 33 5.79 -3.82 6.35
N GLU A 34 5.48 -4.59 5.31
CA GLU A 34 5.14 -6.02 5.44
C GLU A 34 6.32 -6.83 6.02
N ASN A 35 7.56 -6.53 5.62
CA ASN A 35 8.74 -7.19 6.16
C ASN A 35 9.02 -6.80 7.62
N ALA A 36 8.96 -5.50 7.94
CA ALA A 36 9.22 -4.99 9.29
C ALA A 36 8.19 -5.50 10.31
N ASN A 37 6.95 -5.70 9.88
CA ASN A 37 5.85 -6.14 10.74
C ASN A 37 5.53 -7.64 10.65
N ARG A 38 6.33 -8.42 9.91
CA ARG A 38 6.01 -9.82 9.60
C ARG A 38 5.71 -10.67 10.85
N GLU A 39 6.61 -10.64 11.83
CA GLU A 39 6.45 -11.43 13.06
C GLU A 39 5.29 -10.93 13.92
N HIS A 40 5.09 -9.60 13.93
CA HIS A 40 4.01 -8.95 14.68
C HIS A 40 2.62 -9.29 14.12
N LEU A 41 2.49 -9.33 12.79
CA LEU A 41 1.23 -9.58 12.07
C LEU A 41 0.94 -11.07 11.85
N ALA A 42 1.95 -11.94 11.89
CA ALA A 42 1.80 -13.38 11.62
C ALA A 42 0.66 -14.08 12.41
N PRO A 43 0.38 -13.74 13.69
CA PRO A 43 -0.74 -14.35 14.42
C PRO A 43 -2.13 -13.94 13.91
N TRP A 44 -2.23 -12.82 13.19
CA TRP A 44 -3.49 -12.15 12.84
C TRP A 44 -3.78 -12.18 11.33
N GLU A 45 -2.77 -12.45 10.51
CA GLU A 45 -2.89 -12.51 9.06
C GLU A 45 -2.82 -13.94 8.51
N PRO A 46 -3.37 -14.20 7.31
CA PRO A 46 -3.20 -15.49 6.64
C PRO A 46 -1.73 -15.83 6.42
N LEU A 47 -1.39 -17.12 6.56
CA LEU A 47 -0.04 -17.61 6.29
C LEU A 47 0.39 -17.27 4.85
N ARG A 48 1.57 -16.67 4.72
CA ARG A 48 2.17 -16.27 3.44
C ARG A 48 3.42 -17.10 3.14
N ASP A 49 3.57 -17.50 1.89
CA ASP A 49 4.82 -18.06 1.37
C ASP A 49 5.96 -17.03 1.48
N PRO A 50 7.23 -17.43 1.71
CA PRO A 50 8.37 -16.51 1.79
C PRO A 50 8.50 -15.57 0.58
N GLY A 51 8.15 -16.03 -0.62
CA GLY A 51 8.12 -15.23 -1.84
C GLY A 51 7.16 -14.04 -1.76
N TYR A 52 6.12 -14.09 -0.92
CA TYR A 52 5.22 -12.96 -0.70
C TYR A 52 5.98 -11.69 -0.30
N PHE A 53 7.03 -11.81 0.50
CA PHE A 53 7.76 -10.67 1.06
C PHE A 53 8.84 -10.10 0.12
N SER A 54 8.98 -10.64 -1.10
CA SER A 54 9.90 -10.10 -2.10
C SER A 54 9.37 -8.80 -2.71
N VAL A 55 10.28 -7.90 -3.08
CA VAL A 55 9.94 -6.61 -3.70
C VAL A 55 9.28 -6.80 -5.07
N ASP A 56 9.71 -7.79 -5.86
CA ASP A 56 9.12 -8.08 -7.17
C ASP A 56 7.67 -8.56 -7.05
N ASN A 57 7.40 -9.45 -6.08
CA ASN A 57 6.02 -9.89 -5.83
C ASN A 57 5.17 -8.77 -5.21
N ALA A 58 5.75 -7.91 -4.36
CA ALA A 58 5.06 -6.72 -3.88
C ALA A 58 4.69 -5.76 -5.03
N ARG A 59 5.57 -5.60 -6.02
CA ARG A 59 5.30 -4.81 -7.23
C ARG A 59 4.13 -5.40 -8.02
N ALA A 60 4.17 -6.70 -8.31
CA ALA A 60 3.08 -7.36 -9.03
C ALA A 60 1.74 -7.23 -8.29
N ARG A 61 1.72 -7.47 -6.98
CA ARG A 61 0.53 -7.29 -6.14
C ARG A 61 0.01 -5.86 -6.14
N THR A 62 0.90 -4.86 -6.06
CA THR A 62 0.52 -3.45 -6.02
C THR A 62 -0.16 -3.04 -7.33
N LEU A 63 0.37 -3.51 -8.47
CA LEU A 63 -0.23 -3.23 -9.78
C LEU A 63 -1.63 -3.84 -9.93
N LEU A 64 -1.83 -5.08 -9.49
CA LEU A 64 -3.15 -5.73 -9.48
C LEU A 64 -4.15 -5.00 -8.57
N GLN A 65 -3.70 -4.60 -7.39
CA GLN A 65 -4.49 -3.83 -6.43
C GLN A 65 -4.93 -2.48 -7.01
N VAL A 66 -4.03 -1.76 -7.69
CA VAL A 66 -4.37 -0.50 -8.36
C VAL A 66 -5.33 -0.72 -9.52
N ALA A 67 -5.16 -1.79 -10.32
CA ALA A 67 -6.10 -2.13 -11.39
C ALA A 67 -7.51 -2.39 -10.85
N SER A 68 -7.65 -3.13 -9.75
CA SER A 68 -8.94 -3.38 -9.09
C SER A 68 -9.59 -2.08 -8.58
N MET A 69 -8.81 -1.12 -8.09
CA MET A 69 -9.34 0.22 -7.75
C MET A 69 -9.80 1.00 -8.99
N ASP A 70 -9.04 0.94 -10.09
CA ASP A 70 -9.38 1.58 -11.36
C ASP A 70 -10.68 1.00 -11.97
N GLU A 71 -10.96 -0.28 -11.71
CA GLU A 71 -12.20 -0.98 -12.10
C GLU A 71 -13.37 -0.73 -11.14
N GLY A 72 -13.13 -0.04 -10.02
CA GLY A 72 -14.16 0.28 -9.01
C GLY A 72 -14.53 -0.91 -8.10
N GLU A 73 -13.71 -1.96 -8.06
CA GLU A 73 -13.95 -3.17 -7.27
C GLU A 73 -13.36 -3.10 -5.86
N ALA A 74 -12.44 -2.16 -5.62
CA ALA A 74 -11.76 -1.99 -4.35
C ALA A 74 -11.46 -0.52 -4.03
N LEU A 75 -11.27 -0.23 -2.75
CA LEU A 75 -10.63 0.99 -2.25
C LEU A 75 -9.52 0.61 -1.28
N LEU A 76 -8.28 0.85 -1.67
CA LEU A 76 -7.10 0.46 -0.90
C LEU A 76 -6.36 1.72 -0.46
N LEU A 77 -6.32 1.94 0.84
CA LEU A 77 -5.78 3.13 1.46
C LEU A 77 -4.50 2.82 2.24
N LEU A 78 -3.56 3.75 2.17
CA LEU A 78 -2.36 3.78 2.99
C LEU A 78 -2.45 4.91 4.00
N LEU A 79 -2.10 4.60 5.25
CA LEU A 79 -1.73 5.57 6.25
C LEU A 79 -0.21 5.73 6.18
N LEU A 80 0.25 6.95 5.97
CA LEU A 80 1.66 7.27 5.76
C LEU A 80 2.15 8.27 6.80
N ASP A 81 3.40 8.13 7.20
CA ASP A 81 4.11 9.14 7.96
C ASP A 81 4.21 10.44 7.14
N PRO A 82 3.81 11.61 7.66
CA PRO A 82 3.85 12.85 6.89
C PRO A 82 5.27 13.34 6.57
N GLY A 83 6.27 12.90 7.34
CA GLY A 83 7.67 13.30 7.23
C GLY A 83 8.45 12.51 6.19
N ASP A 84 8.46 11.17 6.30
CA ASP A 84 9.23 10.30 5.39
C ASP A 84 8.36 9.50 4.39
N GLY A 85 7.05 9.48 4.60
CA GLY A 85 6.10 8.77 3.75
C GLY A 85 6.11 7.25 3.94
N GLU A 86 6.80 6.71 4.93
CA GLU A 86 6.75 5.28 5.23
C GLU A 86 5.33 4.87 5.65
N VAL A 87 4.98 3.60 5.41
CA VAL A 87 3.63 3.12 5.69
C VAL A 87 3.49 2.88 7.19
N LEU A 88 2.51 3.54 7.80
CA LEU A 88 2.10 3.35 9.19
C LEU A 88 0.99 2.29 9.31
N GLY A 89 0.20 2.12 8.25
CA GLY A 89 -0.89 1.17 8.24
C GLY A 89 -1.62 1.11 6.89
N ARG A 90 -2.55 0.17 6.80
CA ARG A 90 -3.34 -0.08 5.60
C ARG A 90 -4.81 -0.25 5.95
N CYS A 91 -5.70 0.23 5.08
CA CYS A 91 -7.13 0.00 5.17
C CYS A 91 -7.67 -0.40 3.80
N SER A 92 -8.22 -1.61 3.70
CA SER A 92 -8.66 -2.19 2.43
C SER A 92 -10.16 -2.45 2.48
N TYR A 93 -10.89 -1.90 1.51
CA TYR A 93 -12.28 -2.21 1.26
C TYR A 93 -12.35 -3.00 -0.04
N THR A 94 -12.66 -4.29 0.07
CA THR A 94 -12.79 -5.24 -1.03
C THR A 94 -14.08 -6.04 -0.84
N ASN A 95 -14.68 -6.54 -1.92
CA ASN A 95 -15.82 -7.46 -1.85
C ASN A 95 -15.40 -8.91 -1.58
#